data_AF-W4V3D9-F1
#
_entry.id   AF-W4V3D9-F1
#
_cell.length_a   1.000
_cell.length_b   1.000
_cell.length_c   1.000
_cell.angle_alpha   90.00
_cell.angle_beta   90.00
_cell.angle_gamma   90.00
#
_symmetry.space_group_name_H-M   'P 1'
#
loop_
_entity.id
_entity.type
_entity.pdbx_description
1 polymer ?
#
loop_
_entity_poly.entity_id
_entity_poly.type
_entity_poly.pdbx_seq_one_letter_code
_entity_poly.pdbx_strand_id
1 'polypeptide(L)' 'MNDNAQRLKNEIMEKNKLINCFNRKYDLDKSKIQNIEVELDSLLYKYYKTLKNRDY' A
#
# COMPACT_ATOMS: atom_id res chain seq x y z
N MET A 1 -5.83 -8.13 19.68
CA MET A 1 -5.72 -7.00 18.74
C MET A 1 -5.03 -7.53 17.50
N ASN A 2 -5.64 -7.27 16.35
CA ASN A 2 -5.65 -8.16 15.18
C ASN A 2 -4.32 -8.18 14.41
N ASP A 3 -3.56 -9.28 14.48
CA ASP A 3 -2.29 -9.50 13.74
C ASP A 3 -2.34 -9.08 12.27
N ASN A 4 -3.50 -9.21 11.62
CA ASN A 4 -3.71 -8.75 10.25
C ASN A 4 -3.55 -7.23 10.08
N ALA A 5 -4.00 -6.42 11.05
CA ALA A 5 -3.85 -4.97 10.98
C ALA A 5 -2.38 -4.54 11.11
N GLN A 6 -1.60 -5.29 11.89
CA GLN A 6 -0.17 -5.03 12.08
C GLN A 6 0.64 -5.44 10.85
N ARG A 7 0.30 -6.58 10.22
CA ARG A 7 0.91 -6.98 8.93
C ARG A 7 0.63 -5.96 7.83
N LEU A 8 -0.61 -5.51 7.70
CA LEU A 8 -0.99 -4.48 6.73
C LEU A 8 -0.22 -3.16 6.94
N LYS A 9 -0.07 -2.72 8.19
CA LYS A 9 0.71 -1.52 8.52
C LYS A 9 2.18 -1.65 8.10
N ASN A 10 2.78 -2.82 8.31
CA ASN A 10 4.16 -3.08 7.90
C ASN A 10 4.31 -3.10 6.38
N GLU A 11 3.40 -3.77 5.66
CA GLU A 11 3.43 -3.77 4.18
C GLU A 11 3.27 -2.37 3.60
N ILE A 12 2.42 -1.53 4.19
CA ILE A 12 2.26 -0.11 3.79
C ILE A 12 3.55 0.67 4.02
N MET A 13 4.24 0.46 5.14
CA MET A 13 5.52 1.12 5.41
C MET A 13 6.62 0.68 4.45
N GLU A 14 6.68 -0.61 4.08
CA GLU A 14 7.67 -1.10 3.13
C GLU A 14 7.41 -0.57 1.71
N LYS A 15 6.16 -0.58 1.24
CA LYS A 15 5.80 -0.01 -0.07
C LYS A 15 6.09 1.50 -0.13
N ASN A 16 5.83 2.26 0.95
CA ASN A 16 6.19 3.68 1.02
C ASN A 16 7.70 3.93 0.97
N LYS A 17 8.50 3.08 1.62
CA LYS A 17 9.97 3.16 1.53
C LYS A 17 10.46 2.89 0.11
N LEU A 18 9.85 1.92 -0.58
CA LEU A 18 10.18 1.62 -1.98
C LEU A 18 9.83 2.80 -2.88
N ILE A 19 8.64 3.39 -2.76
CA ILE A 19 8.24 4.59 -3.52
C ILE A 19 9.21 5.74 -3.26
N ASN A 20 9.58 6.00 -2.01
CA ASN A 20 10.53 7.07 -1.69
C ASN A 20 11.94 6.79 -2.24
N CYS A 21 12.38 5.54 -2.20
CA CYS A 21 13.66 5.13 -2.79
C CYS A 21 13.64 5.27 -4.32
N PHE A 22 12.51 4.94 -4.94
CA PHE A 22 12.28 5.08 -6.36
C PHE A 22 12.18 6.55 -6.79
N ASN A 23 11.55 7.41 -5.99
CA ASN A 23 11.48 8.85 -6.24
C ASN A 23 12.86 9.53 -6.13
N ARG A 24 13.77 8.96 -5.32
CA ARG A 24 15.15 9.43 -5.15
C ARG A 24 16.10 9.02 -6.28
N LYS A 25 15.82 7.90 -6.95
CA LYS A 25 16.53 7.47 -8.16
C LYS A 25 15.77 8.05 -9.35
N TYR A 26 16.27 9.16 -9.88
CA TYR A 26 15.69 9.97 -10.97
C TYR A 26 15.57 9.25 -12.34
N ASP A 27 15.38 7.93 -12.35
CA ASP A 27 15.44 7.06 -13.53
C ASP A 27 14.45 5.90 -13.44
N LEU A 28 13.25 6.13 -12.93
CA LEU A 28 12.28 5.05 -12.76
C LEU A 28 11.05 5.24 -13.61
N ASP A 29 11.05 4.45 -14.68
CA ASP A 29 9.89 3.92 -15.39
C ASP A 29 8.58 4.32 -14.73
N LYS A 30 8.01 5.41 -15.24
CA LYS A 30 6.72 5.96 -14.81
C LYS A 30 5.64 4.87 -14.72
N SER A 31 5.74 3.85 -15.57
CA SER A 31 4.90 2.65 -15.58
C SER A 31 5.00 1.82 -14.28
N LYS A 32 6.19 1.65 -13.69
CA LYS A 32 6.36 0.92 -12.42
C LYS A 32 5.74 1.67 -11.25
N ILE A 33 5.89 3.00 -11.21
CA ILE A 33 5.28 3.84 -10.18
C ILE A 33 3.75 3.74 -10.28
N GLN A 34 3.22 3.87 -11.49
CA GLN A 34 1.78 3.78 -11.74
C GLN A 34 1.21 2.42 -11.37
N ASN A 35 1.95 1.32 -11.61
CA ASN A 35 1.52 -0.02 -11.23
C ASN A 35 1.48 -0.18 -9.70
N ILE A 36 2.47 0.39 -8.99
CA ILE A 36 2.51 0.40 -7.52
C ILE A 36 1.36 1.24 -6.96
N GLU A 37 1.01 2.38 -7.58
CA GLU A 37 -0.14 3.20 -7.18
C GLU A 37 -1.46 2.45 -7.31
N VAL A 38 -1.68 1.73 -8.43
CA VAL A 38 -2.89 0.92 -8.65
C VAL A 38 -3.01 -0.22 -7.63
N GLU A 39 -1.89 -0.89 -7.30
CA GLU A 39 -1.87 -1.89 -6.24
C GLU A 39 -2.21 -1.30 -4.87
N LEU A 40 -1.70 -0.10 -4.57
CA LEU A 40 -1.98 0.63 -3.33
C LEU A 40 -3.46 1.00 -3.20
N ASP A 41 -4.07 1.46 -4.29
CA ASP A 41 -5.49 1.81 -4.33
C ASP A 41 -6.38 0.59 -4.06
N SER A 42 -6.05 -0.56 -4.66
CA SER A 42 -6.75 -1.82 -4.42
C SER A 42 -6.62 -2.31 -2.97
N LEU A 43 -5.44 -2.15 -2.37
CA LEU A 43 -5.19 -2.50 -0.97
C LEU A 43 -5.97 -1.60 -0.01
N LEU A 44 -5.99 -0.28 -0.27
CA LEU A 44 -6.77 0.68 0.51
C LEU A 44 -8.27 0.38 0.44
N TYR A 45 -8.78 0.04 -0.74
CA TYR A 45 -10.17 -0.34 -0.92
C TYR A 45 -10.52 -1.63 -0.15
N LYS A 46 -9.68 -2.66 -0.21
CA LYS A 46 -9.87 -3.91 0.56
C LYS A 46 -9.82 -3.67 2.06
N TYR A 47 -8.92 -2.80 2.53
CA TYR A 47 -8.83 -2.44 3.94
C TYR A 47 -10.10 -1.72 4.41
N TYR A 48 -10.55 -0.72 3.66
CA TYR A 48 -11.80 -0.01 3.94
C TYR A 48 -13.02 -0.93 3.96
N LYS A 49 -13.14 -1.84 2.97
CA LYS A 49 -14.22 -2.83 2.92
C LYS A 49 -14.21 -3.77 4.12
N THR A 50 -13.01 -4.16 4.58
CA THR A 50 -12.85 -5.04 5.75
C THR A 50 -13.18 -4.32 7.06
N LEU A 51 -12.88 -3.03 7.16
CA LEU A 51 -13.31 -2.19 8.29
C LEU A 51 -14.82 -2.00 8.30
N LYS A 52 -15.44 -1.71 7.14
CA LYS A 52 -16.89 -1.55 7.02
C LYS A 52 -17.67 -2.83 7.38
N ASN A 53 -17.10 -4.01 7.10
CA ASN A 53 -17.70 -5.31 7.45
C ASN A 53 -17.43 -5.75 8.90
N ARG A 54 -16.73 -4.95 9.71
CA ARG A 54 -16.52 -5.21 11.15
C ARG A 54 -17.48 -4.43 12.07
N ASP A 55 -18.35 -3.62 11.50
CA ASP A 55 -19.37 -2.82 12.20
C ASP A 55 -20.76 -3.52 12.24
N TYR A 56 -20.80 -4.86 12.14
CA TYR A 56 -22.03 -5.67 12.30
C TYR A 56 -21.85 -6.77 13.34
#